data_AF-A0A9D2ASG5-F1
#
_entry.id   AF-A0A9D2ASG5-F1
#
_cell.length_a   1.000
_cell.length_b   1.000
_cell.length_c   1.000
_cell.angle_alpha   90.00
_cell.angle_beta   90.00
_cell.angle_gamma   90.00
#
_symmetry.space_group_name_H-M   'P 1'
#
loop_
_entity.id
_entity.type
_entity.pdbx_description
1 polymer ?
#
loop_
_entity_poly.entity_id
_entity_poly.type
_entity_poly.pdbx_seq_one_letter_code
_entity_poly.pdbx_strand_id
1 'polypeptide(L)'
;MEEIIARRQFDPLYIWLDIAFLLVLAGLLLWKKKYMTVLVGLFFGLVYFAVDYGLFHLVFHARSISENASLFRVLLWMSMSYGFTNFVWIWLWISKDKRLAEWSALILFWWLCAPMIAATFGRGEPIVIQRTTGAYHGYMAILLFAGYFALIVWNLAQRDKSLRANLLWLLAIGILVQFGWEAGLLLGGIRSAGFENFSDKLLTLVTNSLLETNLGLPYIYAIFLAFSARFTERLRRRAEPLSLRERLAENNAERVRGEALGEYLGGPAKLPRE
;
A
#
# COMPACT_ATOMS: atom_id res chain seq x y z
N MET A 1 26.69 -13.17 11.71
CA MET A 1 26.11 -12.31 10.66
C MET A 1 25.79 -10.99 11.32
N GLU A 2 26.35 -9.89 10.82
CA GLU A 2 26.03 -8.56 11.35
C GLU A 2 24.53 -8.30 11.22
N GLU A 3 23.93 -7.85 12.32
CA GLU A 3 22.51 -7.54 12.39
C GLU A 3 22.25 -6.28 11.55
N ILE A 4 21.52 -6.43 10.44
CA ILE A 4 21.20 -5.29 9.58
C ILE A 4 20.28 -4.34 10.37
N ILE A 5 20.69 -3.07 10.50
CA ILE A 5 19.92 -2.05 11.22
C ILE A 5 19.19 -1.19 10.19
N ALA A 6 17.86 -1.25 10.21
CA ALA A 6 17.03 -0.35 9.44
C ALA A 6 16.81 0.94 10.25
N ARG A 7 17.55 2.01 9.90
CA ARG A 7 17.47 3.34 10.54
C ARG A 7 16.73 4.35 9.66
N ARG A 8 15.88 5.17 10.29
CA ARG A 8 15.27 6.36 9.70
C ARG A 8 15.52 7.58 10.57
N GLN A 9 15.72 8.72 9.93
CA GLN A 9 15.89 10.01 10.60
C GLN A 9 15.06 11.07 9.89
N PHE A 10 14.31 11.87 10.63
CA PHE A 10 13.48 12.93 10.04
C PHE A 10 13.25 14.09 11.01
N ASP A 11 13.04 15.29 10.47
CA ASP A 11 12.63 16.47 11.24
C ASP A 11 11.16 16.34 11.68
N PRO A 12 10.78 16.77 12.90
CA PRO A 12 9.40 16.78 13.37
C PRO A 12 8.39 17.47 12.43
N LEU A 13 8.82 18.48 11.66
CA LEU A 13 8.01 19.15 10.63
C LEU A 13 7.48 18.16 9.59
N TYR A 14 8.27 17.13 9.24
CA TYR A 14 7.84 16.10 8.28
C TYR A 14 6.57 15.38 8.76
N ILE A 15 6.47 15.07 10.06
CA ILE A 15 5.30 14.41 10.64
C ILE A 15 4.05 15.30 10.45
N TRP A 16 4.15 16.58 10.77
CA TRP A 16 3.01 17.49 10.71
C TRP A 16 2.55 17.77 9.28
N LEU A 17 3.50 17.98 8.37
CA LEU A 17 3.24 18.09 6.94
C LEU A 17 2.48 16.85 6.45
N ASP A 18 2.98 15.67 6.83
CA ASP A 18 2.41 14.41 6.37
C ASP A 18 1.01 14.15 6.96
N ILE A 19 0.79 14.44 8.25
CA ILE A 19 -0.56 14.39 8.84
C ILE A 19 -1.53 15.31 8.09
N ALA A 20 -1.12 16.54 7.77
CA ALA A 20 -1.97 17.46 7.01
C ALA A 20 -2.33 16.88 5.63
N PHE A 21 -1.35 16.28 4.93
CA PHE A 21 -1.60 15.60 3.67
C PHE A 21 -2.55 14.41 3.81
N LEU A 22 -2.39 13.56 4.83
CA LEU A 22 -3.28 12.41 5.05
C LEU A 22 -4.73 12.85 5.25
N LEU A 23 -4.95 13.93 6.01
CA LEU A 23 -6.28 14.51 6.20
C LEU A 23 -6.85 15.07 4.89
N VAL A 24 -6.03 15.75 4.09
CA VAL A 24 -6.43 16.25 2.77
C VAL A 24 -6.77 15.09 1.82
N LEU A 25 -5.92 14.07 1.73
CA LEU A 25 -6.14 12.89 0.90
C LEU A 25 -7.45 12.18 1.30
N ALA A 26 -7.65 11.92 2.60
CA ALA A 26 -8.88 11.34 3.11
C ALA A 26 -10.11 12.22 2.78
N GLY A 27 -10.02 13.53 2.99
CA GLY A 27 -11.08 14.48 2.65
C GLY A 27 -11.45 14.47 1.16
N LEU A 28 -10.44 14.45 0.28
CA LEU A 28 -10.64 14.36 -1.17
C LEU A 28 -11.28 13.04 -1.59
N LEU A 29 -10.88 11.92 -1.00
CA LEU A 29 -11.47 10.60 -1.24
C LEU A 29 -12.95 10.57 -0.81
N LEU A 30 -13.24 11.08 0.39
CA LEU A 30 -14.62 11.19 0.91
C LEU A 30 -15.48 12.10 0.02
N TRP A 31 -14.93 13.23 -0.44
CA TRP A 31 -15.60 14.13 -1.38
C TRP A 31 -15.91 13.44 -2.72
N LYS A 32 -15.02 12.56 -3.20
CA LYS A 32 -15.25 11.72 -4.38
C LYS A 32 -16.01 10.42 -4.08
N LYS A 33 -16.57 10.28 -2.87
CA LYS A 33 -17.38 9.14 -2.41
C LYS A 33 -16.64 7.80 -2.48
N LYS A 34 -15.33 7.82 -2.22
CA LYS A 34 -14.43 6.65 -2.16
C LYS A 34 -14.38 6.04 -0.77
N TYR A 35 -15.54 5.63 -0.27
CA TYR A 35 -15.72 5.24 1.12
C TYR A 35 -15.00 3.93 1.44
N MET A 36 -15.08 2.94 0.54
CA MET A 36 -14.37 1.69 0.74
C MET A 36 -12.85 1.90 0.68
N THR A 37 -12.34 2.69 -0.28
CA THR A 37 -10.92 3.03 -0.33
C THR A 37 -10.42 3.63 0.99
N VAL A 38 -11.16 4.58 1.58
CA VAL A 38 -10.81 5.17 2.88
C VAL A 38 -10.85 4.13 4.00
N LEU A 39 -11.89 3.30 4.05
CA LEU A 39 -12.03 2.25 5.08
C LEU A 39 -10.86 1.26 5.02
N VAL A 40 -10.51 0.79 3.82
CA VAL A 40 -9.38 -0.14 3.60
C VAL A 40 -8.07 0.51 4.03
N GLY A 41 -7.82 1.75 3.62
CA GLY A 41 -6.64 2.50 4.04
C GLY A 41 -6.53 2.60 5.56
N LEU A 42 -7.61 2.99 6.23
CA LEU A 42 -7.62 3.14 7.70
C LEU A 42 -7.41 1.78 8.39
N PHE A 43 -8.14 0.75 7.95
CA PHE A 43 -8.04 -0.58 8.51
C PHE A 43 -6.63 -1.13 8.42
N PHE A 44 -6.02 -1.12 7.23
CA PHE A 44 -4.68 -1.66 7.05
C PHE A 44 -3.58 -0.76 7.64
N GLY A 45 -3.79 0.55 7.73
CA GLY A 45 -2.92 1.45 8.52
C GLY A 45 -2.88 1.04 9.99
N LEU A 46 -4.03 0.70 10.58
CA LEU A 46 -4.12 0.20 11.95
C LEU A 46 -3.56 -1.22 12.10
N VAL A 47 -3.75 -2.10 11.12
CA VAL A 47 -3.12 -3.43 11.11
C VAL A 47 -1.60 -3.30 11.09
N TYR A 48 -1.06 -2.39 10.26
CA TYR A 48 0.38 -2.09 10.23
C TYR A 48 0.86 -1.62 11.60
N PHE A 49 0.11 -0.74 12.25
CA PHE A 49 0.44 -0.28 13.59
C PHE A 49 0.41 -1.41 14.62
N ALA A 50 -0.61 -2.27 14.59
CA ALA A 50 -0.73 -3.41 15.49
C ALA A 50 0.44 -4.40 15.33
N VAL A 51 0.89 -4.63 14.10
CA VAL A 51 2.07 -5.46 13.83
C VAL A 51 3.34 -4.75 14.31
N ASP A 52 3.51 -3.47 14.02
CA ASP A 52 4.76 -2.76 14.30
C ASP A 52 4.96 -2.45 15.80
N TYR A 53 3.92 -1.91 16.45
CA TYR A 53 3.95 -1.64 17.88
C TYR A 53 3.71 -2.93 18.69
N GLY A 54 2.71 -3.74 18.31
CA GLY A 54 2.37 -4.95 19.07
C GLY A 54 3.42 -6.05 18.94
N LEU A 55 3.72 -6.51 17.73
CA LEU A 55 4.68 -7.61 17.55
C LEU A 55 6.13 -7.12 17.66
N PHE A 56 6.55 -6.17 16.82
CA PHE A 56 7.96 -5.81 16.78
C PHE A 56 8.45 -5.05 18.02
N HIS A 57 7.63 -4.20 18.62
CA HIS A 57 8.03 -3.49 19.84
C HIS A 57 7.69 -4.25 21.13
N LEU A 58 6.42 -4.62 21.37
CA LEU A 58 6.04 -5.23 22.66
C LEU A 58 6.49 -6.69 22.80
N VAL A 59 6.46 -7.49 21.72
CA VAL A 59 6.82 -8.92 21.79
C VAL A 59 8.30 -9.15 21.51
N PHE A 60 8.83 -8.55 20.45
CA PHE A 60 10.20 -8.81 20.00
C PHE A 60 11.23 -7.78 20.50
N HIS A 61 10.80 -6.69 21.12
CA HIS A 61 11.69 -5.63 21.62
C HIS A 61 12.69 -5.10 20.57
N ALA A 62 12.33 -5.16 19.29
CA ALA A 62 13.22 -4.89 18.16
C ALA A 62 13.21 -3.41 17.72
N ARG A 63 12.54 -2.52 18.46
CA ARG A 63 12.30 -1.11 18.09
C ARG A 63 12.85 -0.16 19.15
N SER A 64 13.61 0.84 18.70
CA SER A 64 14.10 1.94 19.53
C SER A 64 13.90 3.29 18.84
N ILE A 65 13.76 4.35 19.64
CA ILE A 65 13.59 5.74 19.19
C ILE A 65 14.44 6.68 20.04
N SER A 66 14.79 7.85 19.49
CA SER A 66 15.44 8.93 20.23
C SER A 66 14.57 9.44 21.40
N GLU A 67 15.23 9.90 22.47
CA GLU A 67 14.57 10.29 23.74
C GLU A 67 13.59 11.46 23.59
N ASN A 68 13.79 12.29 22.56
CA ASN A 68 12.94 13.44 22.25
C ASN A 68 11.59 13.06 21.60
N ALA A 69 11.28 11.77 21.39
CA ALA A 69 10.06 11.32 20.73
C ALA A 69 9.40 10.10 21.38
N SER A 70 8.07 10.04 21.28
CA SER A 70 7.30 8.88 21.72
C SER A 70 7.25 7.81 20.63
N LEU A 71 7.75 6.61 20.93
CA LEU A 71 7.72 5.48 20.00
C LEU A 71 6.30 5.15 19.56
N PHE A 72 5.33 5.13 20.48
CA PHE A 72 3.93 4.86 20.16
C PHE A 72 3.38 5.84 19.12
N ARG A 73 3.55 7.15 19.34
CA ARG A 73 3.00 8.19 18.47
C ARG A 73 3.66 8.18 17.09
N VAL A 74 4.98 8.03 17.07
CA VAL A 74 5.75 7.97 15.82
C VAL A 74 5.41 6.70 15.04
N LEU A 75 5.32 5.53 15.68
CA LEU A 75 4.89 4.31 15.01
C LEU A 75 3.45 4.42 14.50
N LEU A 76 2.53 5.00 15.27
CA LEU A 76 1.16 5.22 14.82
C LEU A 76 1.10 6.11 13.60
N TRP A 77 1.75 7.27 13.64
CA TRP A 77 1.83 8.15 12.48
C TRP A 77 2.48 7.44 11.29
N MET A 78 3.59 6.75 11.50
CA MET A 78 4.34 6.09 10.44
C MET A 78 3.53 4.97 9.77
N SER A 79 2.83 4.17 10.57
CA SER A 79 1.92 3.12 10.09
C SER A 79 0.70 3.71 9.39
N MET A 80 0.16 4.83 9.87
CA MET A 80 -0.92 5.53 9.17
C MET A 80 -0.43 6.20 7.90
N SER A 81 0.75 6.82 7.88
CA SER A 81 1.34 7.44 6.71
C SER A 81 1.48 6.41 5.59
N TYR A 82 2.37 5.44 5.76
CA TYR A 82 2.64 4.45 4.72
C TYR A 82 1.48 3.47 4.55
N GLY A 83 0.89 2.98 5.65
CA GLY A 83 -0.20 2.02 5.58
C GLY A 83 -1.47 2.61 4.97
N PHE A 84 -1.92 3.79 5.39
CA PHE A 84 -3.09 4.41 4.76
C PHE A 84 -2.82 4.70 3.28
N THR A 85 -1.74 5.40 2.95
CA THR A 85 -1.48 5.81 1.55
C THR A 85 -1.24 4.61 0.64
N ASN A 86 -0.50 3.58 1.09
CA ASN A 86 -0.24 2.40 0.29
C ASN A 86 -1.54 1.65 -0.02
N PHE A 87 -2.36 1.40 0.99
CA PHE A 87 -3.58 0.62 0.80
C PHE A 87 -4.67 1.40 0.06
N VAL A 88 -4.75 2.72 0.25
CA VAL A 88 -5.54 3.60 -0.61
C VAL A 88 -5.12 3.44 -2.06
N TRP A 89 -3.81 3.54 -2.34
CA TRP A 89 -3.31 3.50 -3.71
C TRP A 89 -3.48 2.12 -4.35
N ILE A 90 -3.16 1.05 -3.62
CA ILE A 90 -3.40 -0.34 -4.01
C ILE A 90 -4.86 -0.55 -4.37
N TRP A 91 -5.78 -0.12 -3.51
CA TRP A 91 -7.22 -0.33 -3.73
C TRP A 91 -7.72 0.42 -4.97
N LEU A 92 -7.26 1.66 -5.18
CA LEU A 92 -7.59 2.43 -6.38
C LEU A 92 -7.06 1.75 -7.66
N TRP A 93 -5.85 1.19 -7.63
CA TRP A 93 -5.29 0.43 -8.76
C TRP A 93 -6.06 -0.87 -9.03
N ILE A 94 -6.34 -1.67 -8.00
CA ILE A 94 -7.09 -2.93 -8.14
C ILE A 94 -8.49 -2.64 -8.69
N SER A 95 -9.14 -1.59 -8.19
CA SER A 95 -10.43 -1.14 -8.68
C SER A 95 -10.40 -0.48 -10.06
N LYS A 96 -9.21 -0.16 -10.60
CA LYS A 96 -9.00 0.55 -11.87
C LYS A 96 -9.74 1.88 -11.93
N ASP A 97 -9.62 2.68 -10.86
CA ASP A 97 -10.32 3.96 -10.75
C ASP A 97 -10.09 4.87 -11.96
N LYS A 98 -11.14 5.59 -12.38
CA LYS A 98 -11.05 6.49 -13.54
C LYS A 98 -10.08 7.67 -13.34
N ARG A 99 -9.82 8.07 -12.09
CA ARG A 99 -8.87 9.13 -11.72
C ARG A 99 -7.57 8.58 -11.16
N LEU A 100 -7.23 7.33 -11.51
CA LEU A 100 -6.05 6.66 -10.96
C LEU A 100 -4.77 7.47 -11.17
N ALA A 101 -4.62 8.13 -12.33
CA ALA A 101 -3.45 8.94 -12.62
C ALA A 101 -3.34 10.14 -11.66
N GLU A 102 -4.44 10.84 -11.41
CA GLU A 102 -4.50 12.00 -10.52
C GLU A 102 -4.22 11.59 -9.06
N TRP A 103 -4.79 10.46 -8.60
CA TRP A 103 -4.50 9.93 -7.28
C TRP A 103 -3.03 9.48 -7.14
N SER A 104 -2.51 8.80 -8.17
CA SER A 104 -1.11 8.35 -8.19
C SER A 104 -0.15 9.53 -8.14
N ALA A 105 -0.39 10.55 -8.96
CA ALA A 105 0.43 11.76 -9.00
C ALA A 105 0.39 12.48 -7.65
N LEU A 106 -0.79 12.63 -7.05
CA LEU A 106 -0.94 13.28 -5.74
C LEU A 106 -0.11 12.58 -4.65
N ILE A 107 -0.17 11.24 -4.59
CA ILE A 107 0.56 10.45 -3.58
C ILE A 107 2.07 10.46 -3.86
N LEU A 108 2.48 10.21 -5.09
CA LEU A 108 3.90 10.15 -5.46
C LEU A 108 4.59 11.50 -5.31
N PHE A 109 3.95 12.60 -5.74
CA PHE A 109 4.51 13.93 -5.53
C PHE A 109 4.61 14.26 -4.06
N TRP A 110 3.63 13.88 -3.23
CA TRP A 110 3.74 14.10 -1.80
C TRP A 110 4.90 13.34 -1.17
N TRP A 111 5.04 12.03 -1.46
CA TRP A 111 6.14 11.22 -0.94
C TRP A 111 7.53 11.77 -1.32
N LEU A 112 7.64 12.41 -2.48
CA LEU A 112 8.87 13.08 -2.91
C LEU A 112 9.06 14.45 -2.23
N CYS A 113 8.03 15.30 -2.26
CA CYS A 113 8.13 16.69 -1.84
C CYS A 113 8.20 16.85 -0.32
N ALA A 114 7.44 16.07 0.45
CA ALA A 114 7.32 16.29 1.89
C ALA A 114 8.66 16.16 2.65
N PRO A 115 9.50 15.14 2.38
CA PRO A 115 10.86 15.08 2.93
C PRO A 115 11.72 16.29 2.55
N MET A 116 11.64 16.75 1.29
CA MET A 116 12.45 17.87 0.80
C MET A 116 12.02 19.22 1.41
N ILE A 117 10.72 19.44 1.58
CA ILE A 117 10.17 20.60 2.27
C ILE A 117 10.63 20.58 3.73
N ALA A 118 10.50 19.43 4.41
CA ALA A 118 10.96 19.28 5.79
C ALA A 118 12.47 19.52 5.93
N ALA A 119 13.29 19.04 4.99
CA ALA A 119 14.74 19.30 4.99
C ALA A 119 15.09 20.79 4.79
N THR A 120 14.25 21.53 4.05
CA THR A 120 14.51 22.95 3.75
C THR A 120 14.05 23.89 4.88
N PHE A 121 12.89 23.59 5.48
CA PHE A 121 12.23 24.49 6.44
C PHE A 121 12.23 23.96 7.88
N GLY A 122 12.57 22.69 8.07
CA GLY A 122 12.69 22.06 9.38
C GLY A 122 13.84 22.65 10.18
N ARG A 123 13.62 22.79 11.49
CA ARG A 123 14.59 23.29 12.47
C ARG A 123 14.52 22.51 13.79
N GLY A 124 13.79 21.40 13.80
CA GLY A 124 13.61 20.59 14.98
C GLY A 124 14.81 19.68 15.21
N GLU A 125 14.97 19.23 16.46
CA GLU A 125 15.90 18.15 16.73
C GLU A 125 15.44 16.88 15.99
N PRO A 126 16.31 16.24 15.17
CA PRO A 126 15.91 15.08 14.39
C PRO A 126 15.43 13.92 15.26
N ILE A 127 14.35 13.28 14.83
CA ILE A 127 13.86 12.04 15.45
C ILE A 127 14.54 10.88 14.73
N VAL A 128 15.16 9.98 15.49
CA VAL A 128 15.82 8.79 14.96
C VAL A 128 15.09 7.55 15.44
N ILE A 129 14.64 6.72 14.51
CA ILE A 129 13.98 5.44 14.81
C ILE A 129 14.71 4.30 14.12
N GLN A 130 14.87 3.19 14.83
CA GLN A 130 15.65 2.05 14.37
C GLN A 130 14.90 0.74 14.61
N ARG A 131 15.19 -0.24 13.74
CA ARG A 131 14.80 -1.64 13.93
C ARG A 131 15.96 -2.55 13.60
N THR A 132 16.17 -3.56 14.44
CA THR A 132 17.03 -4.68 14.10
C THR A 132 16.27 -5.67 13.22
N THR A 133 16.80 -6.01 12.05
CA THR A 133 16.14 -6.96 11.16
C THR A 133 16.64 -8.37 11.43
N GLY A 134 15.81 -9.18 12.09
CA GLY A 134 15.99 -10.64 12.16
C GLY A 134 15.63 -11.35 10.86
N ALA A 135 15.71 -12.69 10.84
CA ALA A 135 15.52 -13.57 9.68
C ALA A 135 14.07 -13.65 9.12
N TYR A 136 13.30 -12.55 9.10
CA TYR A 136 11.90 -12.56 8.67
C TYR A 136 11.71 -12.54 7.14
N HIS A 137 12.75 -12.18 6.37
CA HIS A 137 12.70 -12.18 4.91
C HIS A 137 12.38 -13.55 4.30
N GLY A 138 12.81 -14.64 4.94
CA GLY A 138 12.47 -16.01 4.51
C GLY A 138 10.95 -16.27 4.56
N TYR A 139 10.29 -15.89 5.66
CA TYR A 139 8.83 -16.04 5.78
C TYR A 139 8.08 -15.18 4.78
N MET A 140 8.54 -13.95 4.54
CA MET A 140 7.93 -13.08 3.53
C MET A 140 8.06 -13.65 2.11
N ALA A 141 9.21 -14.25 1.77
CA ALA A 141 9.40 -14.91 0.48
C ALA A 141 8.48 -16.12 0.29
N ILE A 142 8.24 -16.91 1.35
CA ILE A 142 7.29 -18.03 1.33
C ILE A 142 5.87 -17.53 1.06
N LEU A 143 5.43 -16.46 1.75
CA LEU A 143 4.10 -15.88 1.55
C LEU A 143 3.92 -15.33 0.13
N LEU A 144 4.91 -14.60 -0.37
CA LEU A 144 4.95 -14.11 -1.76
C LEU A 144 4.80 -15.27 -2.74
N PHE A 145 5.64 -16.30 -2.60
CA PHE A 145 5.62 -17.46 -3.48
C PHE A 145 4.28 -18.17 -3.42
N ALA A 146 3.77 -18.48 -2.23
CA ALA A 146 2.48 -19.17 -2.06
C ALA A 146 1.33 -18.40 -2.73
N GLY A 147 1.25 -17.09 -2.51
CA GLY A 147 0.20 -16.25 -3.09
C GLY A 147 0.23 -16.22 -4.62
N TYR A 148 1.39 -15.93 -5.22
CA TYR A 148 1.51 -15.89 -6.68
C TYR A 148 1.45 -17.28 -7.32
N PHE A 149 2.01 -18.31 -6.67
CA PHE A 149 1.91 -19.70 -7.13
C PHE A 149 0.45 -20.13 -7.24
N ALA A 150 -0.38 -19.83 -6.24
CA ALA A 150 -1.81 -20.12 -6.28
C ALA A 150 -2.51 -19.43 -7.47
N LEU A 151 -2.20 -18.15 -7.73
CA LEU A 151 -2.77 -17.42 -8.89
C LEU A 151 -2.27 -17.96 -10.24
N ILE A 152 -1.00 -18.39 -10.31
CA ILE A 152 -0.41 -19.00 -11.51
C ILE A 152 -1.09 -20.35 -11.80
N VAL A 153 -1.19 -21.22 -10.80
CA VAL A 153 -1.88 -22.52 -10.92
C VAL A 153 -3.34 -22.30 -11.33
N TRP A 154 -4.03 -21.33 -10.72
CA TRP A 154 -5.38 -20.93 -11.14
C TRP A 154 -5.40 -20.56 -12.62
N ASN A 155 -4.54 -19.65 -13.08
CA ASN A 155 -4.51 -19.22 -14.48
C ASN A 155 -4.21 -20.35 -15.47
N LEU A 156 -3.32 -21.28 -15.11
CA LEU A 156 -2.99 -22.44 -15.92
C LEU A 156 -4.16 -23.43 -16.02
N ALA A 157 -4.92 -23.59 -14.94
CA ALA A 157 -6.12 -24.43 -14.93
C ALA A 157 -7.30 -23.83 -15.71
N GLN A 158 -7.30 -22.52 -15.96
CA GLN A 158 -8.42 -21.83 -16.61
C GLN A 158 -8.32 -21.79 -18.14
N ARG A 159 -9.35 -22.35 -18.80
CA ARG A 159 -9.53 -22.27 -20.26
C ARG A 159 -10.08 -20.91 -20.71
N ASP A 160 -11.01 -20.34 -19.93
CA ASP A 160 -11.55 -19.01 -20.21
C ASP A 160 -10.56 -17.93 -19.77
N LYS A 161 -10.12 -17.11 -20.73
CA LYS A 161 -9.18 -16.00 -20.49
C LYS A 161 -9.79 -14.90 -19.63
N SER A 162 -11.12 -14.73 -19.63
CA SER A 162 -11.81 -13.74 -18.81
C SER A 162 -11.67 -14.02 -17.31
N LEU A 163 -11.43 -15.29 -16.94
CA LEU A 163 -11.29 -15.76 -15.56
C LEU A 163 -9.84 -15.88 -15.08
N ARG A 164 -8.87 -15.37 -15.86
CA ARG A 164 -7.45 -15.38 -15.48
C ARG A 164 -7.12 -14.11 -14.71
N ALA A 165 -6.51 -14.23 -13.54
CA ALA A 165 -6.00 -13.10 -12.78
C ALA A 165 -4.90 -12.39 -13.58
N ASN A 166 -4.94 -11.05 -13.63
CA ASN A 166 -3.92 -10.27 -14.31
C ASN A 166 -2.65 -10.13 -13.45
N LEU A 167 -1.76 -11.12 -13.54
CA LEU A 167 -0.53 -11.18 -12.73
C LEU A 167 0.37 -9.96 -12.92
N LEU A 168 0.51 -9.48 -14.17
CA LEU A 168 1.35 -8.32 -14.47
C LEU A 168 0.81 -7.04 -13.81
N TRP A 169 -0.52 -6.87 -13.78
CA TRP A 169 -1.15 -5.75 -13.09
C TRP A 169 -0.90 -5.82 -11.59
N LEU A 170 -1.07 -6.99 -10.95
CA LEU A 170 -0.82 -7.15 -9.52
C LEU A 170 0.65 -6.92 -9.16
N LEU A 171 1.58 -7.46 -9.95
CA LEU A 171 3.02 -7.24 -9.77
C LEU A 171 3.38 -5.77 -9.91
N ALA A 172 2.85 -5.10 -10.94
CA ALA A 172 3.08 -3.67 -11.15
C ALA A 172 2.60 -2.83 -9.96
N ILE A 173 1.43 -3.14 -9.39
CA ILE A 173 0.94 -2.45 -8.19
C ILE A 173 1.92 -2.62 -7.04
N GLY A 174 2.31 -3.86 -6.74
CA GLY A 174 3.20 -4.11 -5.61
C GLY A 174 4.57 -3.45 -5.76
N ILE A 175 5.13 -3.50 -6.97
CA ILE A 175 6.42 -2.86 -7.27
C ILE A 175 6.30 -1.35 -7.15
N LEU A 176 5.33 -0.73 -7.80
CA LEU A 176 5.21 0.74 -7.87
C LEU A 176 4.88 1.36 -6.52
N VAL A 177 4.00 0.72 -5.73
CA VAL A 177 3.66 1.18 -4.39
C VAL A 177 4.90 1.21 -3.54
N GLN A 178 5.60 0.08 -3.41
CA GLN A 178 6.79 0.00 -2.57
C GLN A 178 7.91 0.89 -3.07
N PHE A 179 8.21 0.84 -4.36
CA PHE A 179 9.27 1.65 -4.97
C PHE A 179 9.00 3.14 -4.76
N GLY A 180 7.75 3.59 -4.97
CA GLY A 180 7.40 5.00 -4.87
C GLY A 180 7.70 5.60 -3.51
N TRP A 181 7.26 4.96 -2.42
CA TRP A 181 7.47 5.52 -1.07
C TRP A 181 8.91 5.35 -0.62
N GLU A 182 9.54 4.20 -0.92
CA GLU A 182 10.94 3.98 -0.55
C GLU A 182 11.90 4.92 -1.29
N ALA A 183 11.66 5.16 -2.58
CA ALA A 183 12.44 6.11 -3.37
C ALA A 183 12.25 7.54 -2.87
N GLY A 184 11.01 7.95 -2.54
CA GLY A 184 10.73 9.27 -1.96
C GLY A 184 11.50 9.50 -0.65
N LEU A 185 11.48 8.52 0.26
CA LEU A 185 12.23 8.60 1.52
C LEU A 185 13.75 8.56 1.32
N LEU A 186 14.24 7.78 0.35
CA LEU A 186 15.67 7.69 0.05
C LEU A 186 16.19 9.02 -0.53
N LEU A 187 15.48 9.59 -1.49
CA LEU A 187 15.81 10.89 -2.09
C LEU A 187 15.70 12.03 -1.08
N GLY A 188 14.75 11.93 -0.16
CA GLY A 188 14.58 12.88 0.95
C GLY A 188 15.60 12.75 2.08
N GLY A 189 16.53 11.80 2.01
CA GLY A 189 17.52 11.55 3.06
C GLY A 189 16.96 10.96 4.37
N ILE A 190 15.68 10.57 4.38
CA ILE A 190 15.00 10.03 5.58
C ILE A 190 15.40 8.56 5.81
N ARG A 191 15.61 7.81 4.72
CA ARG A 191 15.96 6.39 4.74
C ARG A 191 17.43 6.19 4.42
N SER A 192 18.03 5.16 5.03
CA SER A 192 19.43 4.77 4.86
C SER A 192 20.45 5.81 5.33
N ALA A 193 20.05 6.63 6.31
CA ALA A 193 20.96 7.49 7.06
C ALA A 193 22.02 6.62 7.75
N GLY A 194 23.27 6.68 7.27
CA GLY A 194 24.40 5.89 7.76
C GLY A 194 24.83 4.70 6.90
N PHE A 195 24.18 4.41 5.76
CA PHE A 195 24.74 3.46 4.78
C PHE A 195 25.80 4.16 3.92
N GLU A 196 27.04 3.68 3.94
CA GLU A 196 28.16 4.26 3.20
C GLU A 196 28.11 3.90 1.70
N ASN A 197 27.64 2.69 1.35
CA ASN A 197 27.64 2.19 -0.03
C ASN A 197 26.32 2.43 -0.76
N PHE A 198 26.41 3.00 -1.97
CA PHE A 198 25.26 3.19 -2.86
C PHE A 198 24.66 1.85 -3.34
N SER A 199 25.49 0.82 -3.52
CA SER A 199 25.06 -0.54 -3.90
C SER A 199 24.04 -1.12 -2.93
N ASP A 200 24.26 -0.93 -1.64
CA ASP A 200 23.46 -1.56 -0.59
C ASP A 200 22.10 -0.87 -0.44
N LYS A 201 22.09 0.45 -0.64
CA LYS A 201 20.86 1.26 -0.75
C LYS A 201 20.01 0.79 -1.93
N LEU A 202 20.65 0.57 -3.09
CA LEU A 202 19.95 0.11 -4.30
C LEU A 202 19.44 -1.32 -4.15
N LEU A 203 20.24 -2.24 -3.62
CA LEU A 203 19.84 -3.63 -3.39
C LEU A 203 18.65 -3.71 -2.42
N THR A 204 18.69 -2.92 -1.34
CA THR A 204 17.57 -2.82 -0.38
C THR A 204 16.31 -2.31 -1.06
N LEU A 205 16.40 -1.21 -1.81
CA LEU A 205 15.27 -0.62 -2.54
C LEU A 205 14.65 -1.62 -3.51
N VAL A 206 15.47 -2.31 -4.31
CA VAL A 206 15.01 -3.29 -5.30
C VAL A 206 14.38 -4.51 -4.62
N THR A 207 15.06 -5.08 -3.62
CA THR A 207 14.57 -6.27 -2.91
C THR A 207 13.24 -5.98 -2.25
N ASN A 208 13.14 -4.85 -1.55
CA ASN A 208 11.89 -4.46 -0.92
C ASN A 208 10.80 -4.23 -1.96
N SER A 209 11.11 -3.53 -3.06
CA SER A 209 10.14 -3.26 -4.14
C SER A 209 9.54 -4.53 -4.74
N LEU A 210 10.36 -5.57 -4.90
CA LEU A 210 9.92 -6.84 -5.44
C LEU A 210 9.17 -7.71 -4.42
N LEU A 211 9.43 -7.53 -3.12
CA LEU A 211 9.01 -8.48 -2.10
C LEU A 211 7.96 -7.91 -1.12
N GLU A 212 8.21 -6.78 -0.48
CA GLU A 212 7.46 -6.34 0.71
C GLU A 212 5.99 -6.03 0.44
N THR A 213 5.66 -5.19 -0.56
CA THR A 213 4.24 -4.94 -0.88
C THR A 213 3.67 -6.09 -1.71
N ASN A 214 4.46 -6.68 -2.62
CA ASN A 214 4.01 -7.77 -3.49
C ASN A 214 3.57 -9.01 -2.72
N LEU A 215 4.14 -9.31 -1.54
CA LEU A 215 3.72 -10.45 -0.75
C LEU A 215 2.22 -10.39 -0.39
N GLY A 216 1.68 -9.19 -0.19
CA GLY A 216 0.28 -9.00 0.20
C GLY A 216 -0.70 -8.96 -0.97
N LEU A 217 -0.23 -8.67 -2.19
CA LEU A 217 -1.09 -8.34 -3.33
C LEU A 217 -2.07 -9.46 -3.73
N PRO A 218 -1.65 -10.74 -3.86
CA PRO A 218 -2.57 -11.83 -4.17
C PRO A 218 -3.73 -11.94 -3.17
N TYR A 219 -3.44 -11.75 -1.88
CA TYR A 219 -4.42 -11.85 -0.79
C TYR A 219 -5.37 -10.65 -0.76
N ILE A 220 -4.83 -9.43 -0.89
CA ILE A 220 -5.63 -8.20 -0.99
C ILE A 220 -6.54 -8.25 -2.22
N TYR A 221 -6.04 -8.79 -3.35
CA TYR A 221 -6.84 -8.95 -4.55
C TYR A 221 -8.00 -9.92 -4.34
N ALA A 222 -7.78 -11.05 -3.66
CA ALA A 222 -8.86 -11.97 -3.31
C ALA A 222 -9.91 -11.32 -2.39
N ILE A 223 -9.47 -10.56 -1.37
CA ILE A 223 -10.36 -9.78 -0.50
C ILE A 223 -11.17 -8.77 -1.31
N PHE A 224 -10.52 -8.05 -2.23
CA PHE A 224 -11.18 -7.11 -3.12
C PHE A 224 -12.28 -7.79 -3.94
N LEU A 225 -11.98 -8.92 -4.60
CA LEU A 225 -12.97 -9.66 -5.39
C LEU A 225 -14.14 -10.12 -4.53
N ALA A 226 -13.88 -10.66 -3.34
CA ALA A 226 -14.93 -11.12 -2.42
C ALA A 226 -15.83 -9.98 -1.95
N PHE A 227 -15.25 -8.82 -1.62
CA PHE A 227 -16.00 -7.65 -1.19
C PHE A 227 -16.79 -7.02 -2.35
N SER A 228 -16.11 -6.72 -3.45
CA SER A 228 -16.67 -6.01 -4.62
C SER A 228 -17.66 -6.85 -5.42
N ALA A 229 -17.74 -8.15 -5.16
CA ALA A 229 -18.80 -9.02 -5.66
C ALA A 229 -20.16 -8.73 -5.01
N ARG A 230 -20.20 -8.15 -3.80
CA ARG A 230 -21.43 -7.91 -3.04
C ARG A 230 -21.70 -6.44 -2.74
N PHE A 231 -20.66 -5.64 -2.62
CA PHE A 231 -20.74 -4.24 -2.25
C PHE A 231 -20.06 -3.37 -3.30
N THR A 232 -20.44 -2.09 -3.34
CA THR A 232 -19.88 -1.05 -4.20
C THR A 232 -18.86 -0.21 -3.44
N GLU A 233 -18.10 0.62 -4.16
CA GLU A 233 -17.16 1.60 -3.56
C GLU A 233 -17.81 2.53 -2.52
N ARG A 234 -19.13 2.74 -2.64
CA ARG A 234 -19.93 3.57 -1.73
C ARG A 234 -20.50 2.81 -0.55
N LEU A 235 -20.00 1.60 -0.26
CA LEU A 235 -20.49 0.71 0.81
C LEU A 235 -21.97 0.33 0.67
N ARG A 236 -22.53 0.40 -0.54
CA ARG A 236 -23.90 -0.08 -0.83
C ARG A 236 -23.84 -1.50 -1.36
N ARG A 237 -24.82 -2.32 -1.00
CA ARG A 237 -25.00 -3.63 -1.62
C ARG A 237 -25.28 -3.46 -3.12
N ARG A 238 -24.71 -4.34 -3.93
CA ARG A 238 -25.00 -4.43 -5.36
C ARG A 238 -26.45 -4.84 -5.59
N ALA A 239 -27.06 -4.32 -6.64
CA ALA A 239 -28.38 -4.75 -7.08
C ALA A 239 -28.37 -6.24 -7.44
N GLU A 240 -27.33 -6.66 -8.17
CA GLU A 240 -27.07 -8.06 -8.51
C GLU A 240 -25.72 -8.50 -7.95
N PRO A 241 -25.71 -9.24 -6.83
CA PRO A 241 -24.48 -9.84 -6.31
C PRO A 241 -23.88 -10.81 -7.32
N LEU A 242 -22.57 -10.72 -7.51
CA LEU A 242 -21.82 -11.58 -8.42
C LEU A 242 -21.19 -12.76 -7.66
N SER A 243 -20.96 -13.86 -8.37
CA SER A 243 -19.98 -14.86 -7.92
C SER A 243 -18.56 -14.30 -8.02
N LEU A 244 -17.59 -14.92 -7.32
CA LEU A 244 -16.18 -14.52 -7.42
C LEU A 244 -15.64 -14.58 -8.86
N ARG A 245 -16.09 -15.57 -9.65
CA ARG A 245 -15.68 -15.73 -11.05
C ARG A 245 -16.24 -14.60 -11.91
N GLU A 246 -17.49 -14.25 -11.73
CA GLU A 246 -18.11 -13.14 -12.46
C GLU A 246 -17.51 -11.79 -12.09
N ARG A 247 -17.18 -11.59 -10.81
CA ARG A 247 -16.49 -10.36 -10.38
C ARG A 247 -15.08 -10.28 -10.94
N LEU A 248 -14.36 -11.40 -11.01
CA LEU A 248 -13.05 -11.48 -11.66
C LEU A 248 -13.15 -11.13 -13.15
N ALA A 249 -14.12 -11.72 -13.86
CA ALA A 249 -14.36 -11.40 -15.27
C ALA A 249 -14.70 -9.91 -15.47
N GLU A 250 -15.58 -9.36 -14.63
CA GLU A 250 -15.91 -7.93 -14.63
C GLU A 250 -14.66 -7.07 -14.39
N ASN A 251 -13.87 -7.38 -13.37
CA ASN A 251 -12.65 -6.63 -13.07
C ASN A 251 -11.63 -6.72 -14.19
N ASN A 252 -11.50 -7.85 -14.87
CA ASN A 252 -10.62 -8.00 -16.02
C ASN A 252 -11.08 -7.18 -17.23
N ALA A 253 -12.38 -7.05 -17.43
CA ALA A 253 -12.96 -6.22 -18.49
C ALA A 253 -12.78 -4.71 -18.24
N GLU A 254 -12.79 -4.29 -16.97
CA GLU A 254 -12.57 -2.90 -16.57
C GLU A 254 -11.20 -2.39 -17.06
N ARG A 255 -11.17 -1.15 -17.56
CA ARG A 255 -9.94 -0.43 -17.94
C ARG A 255 -9.92 0.91 -17.22
N VAL A 256 -8.73 1.38 -16.87
CA VAL A 256 -8.55 2.74 -16.35
C VAL A 256 -9.07 3.72 -17.41
N ARG A 257 -10.04 4.55 -17.05
CA ARG A 257 -10.77 5.48 -17.95
C ARG A 257 -11.56 4.80 -19.08
N GLY A 258 -11.90 3.52 -18.93
CA GLY A 258 -12.80 2.82 -19.86
C GLY A 258 -14.26 3.23 -19.68
N GLU A 259 -15.05 3.11 -20.75
CA GLU A 259 -16.50 3.38 -20.75
C GLU A 259 -17.30 2.26 -20.07
N ALA A 260 -16.80 1.03 -20.15
CA ALA A 260 -17.38 -0.12 -19.47
C ALA A 260 -16.97 -0.14 -17.98
N LEU A 261 -17.80 0.46 -17.14
CA LEU A 261 -17.65 0.45 -15.69
C LEU A 261 -18.57 -0.62 -15.08
N GLY A 262 -18.02 -1.49 -14.23
CA GLY A 262 -18.84 -2.34 -13.38
C GLY A 262 -19.61 -1.53 -12.34
N GLU A 263 -20.63 -2.14 -11.74
CA GLU A 263 -21.46 -1.50 -10.71
C GLU A 263 -20.64 -1.04 -9.51
N TYR A 264 -19.53 -1.74 -9.20
CA TYR A 264 -18.59 -1.35 -8.14
C TYR A 264 -18.11 0.11 -8.28
N LEU A 265 -17.81 0.52 -9.51
CA LEU A 265 -17.34 1.87 -9.86
C LEU A 265 -18.48 2.84 -10.16
N GLY A 266 -19.73 2.41 -10.01
CA GLY A 266 -20.94 3.19 -10.31
C GLY A 266 -21.39 3.12 -11.77
N GLY A 267 -20.99 2.09 -12.51
CA GLY A 267 -21.62 1.75 -13.79
C GLY A 267 -23.03 1.18 -13.61
N PRO A 268 -23.80 1.02 -14.71
CA PRO A 268 -25.15 0.46 -14.64
C PRO A 268 -25.11 -0.98 -14.09
N ALA A 269 -26.16 -1.38 -13.37
CA ALA A 269 -26.37 -2.79 -13.07
C ALA A 269 -26.49 -3.55 -14.41
N LYS A 270 -25.94 -4.77 -14.47
CA LYS A 270 -26.19 -5.62 -15.63
C LYS A 270 -27.70 -5.85 -15.72
N LEU A 271 -28.25 -5.78 -16.93
CA LEU A 271 -29.64 -6.17 -17.14
C LEU A 271 -29.79 -7.65 -16.76
N PRO A 272 -30.89 -8.05 -16.12
CA PRO A 272 -31.09 -9.44 -15.71
C PRO A 272 -30.93 -10.35 -16.93
N ARG A 273 -30.21 -11.46 -16.75
CA ARG A 273 -30.17 -12.51 -17.78
C ARG A 273 -31.57 -13.12 -17.85
N GLU A 274 -32.26 -12.93 -18.98
CA GLU A 274 -33.49 -13.65 -19.31
C GLU A 274 -33.24 -15.16 -19.39
#